data_AF-A0A350W5K6-F1
#
_entry.id   AF-A0A350W5K6-F1
#
_cell.length_a   1.000
_cell.length_b   1.000
_cell.length_c   1.000
_cell.angle_alpha   90.00
_cell.angle_beta   90.00
_cell.angle_gamma   90.00
#
_symmetry.space_group_name_H-M   'P 1'
#
loop_
_entity.id
_entity.type
_entity.pdbx_description
1 polymer ?
#
loop_
_entity_poly.entity_id
_entity_poly.type
_entity_poly.pdbx_seq_one_letter_code
_entity_poly.pdbx_strand_id
1 'polypeptide(L)'
;MLGHLHWQQIKEMESSGIFSFESHSHTHPRHSTTQPTKEELVNDLLVSKKIIKENLKKETKHFCYPYGEYDNLYVSALKEAGFLTGLTLNIGLNSVGQNPYLLKRVEVRNPKTWLENRLRIYSKPFISNIYEKIYRKI
;
A
#
# COMPACT_ATOMS: atom_id res chain seq x y z
N MET A 1 -10.54 21.96 -0.38
CA MET A 1 -11.33 20.80 0.06
C MET A 1 -10.56 19.56 -0.34
N LEU A 2 -10.08 18.74 0.61
CA LEU A 2 -9.51 17.43 0.28
C LEU A 2 -10.68 16.54 -0.16
N GLY A 3 -10.75 16.23 -1.46
CA GLY A 3 -11.80 15.42 -2.04
C GLY A 3 -11.59 13.95 -1.71
N HIS A 4 -12.32 13.44 -0.72
CA HIS A 4 -12.40 12.02 -0.42
C HIS A 4 -13.65 11.43 -1.09
N LEU A 5 -13.60 10.14 -1.43
CA LEU A 5 -14.77 9.45 -1.94
C LEU A 5 -15.79 9.25 -0.80
N HIS A 6 -17.06 9.46 -1.10
CA HIS A 6 -18.14 9.09 -0.21
C HIS A 6 -18.42 7.59 -0.30
N TRP A 7 -18.94 6.99 0.78
CA TRP A 7 -19.27 5.56 0.82
C TRP A 7 -20.22 5.11 -0.30
N GLN A 8 -21.12 5.99 -0.76
CA GLN A 8 -21.99 5.68 -1.89
C GLN A 8 -21.19 5.47 -3.19
N GLN A 9 -20.22 6.36 -3.48
CA GLN A 9 -19.34 6.25 -4.64
C GLN A 9 -18.45 5.00 -4.54
N ILE A 10 -17.91 4.74 -3.35
CA ILE A 10 -17.08 3.55 -3.08
C ILE A 10 -17.89 2.27 -3.37
N LYS A 11 -19.12 2.18 -2.86
CA LYS A 11 -20.01 1.02 -3.09
C LYS A 11 -20.39 0.83 -4.55
N GLU A 12 -20.66 1.92 -5.27
CA GLU A 12 -20.93 1.88 -6.72
C GLU A 12 -19.72 1.39 -7.51
N MET A 13 -18.52 1.91 -7.20
CA MET A 13 -17.29 1.51 -7.85
C MET A 13 -16.95 0.05 -7.54
N GLU A 14 -17.12 -0.40 -6.30
CA GLU A 14 -16.84 -1.78 -5.92
C GLU A 14 -17.84 -2.78 -6.54
N SER A 15 -19.12 -2.43 -6.61
CA SER A 15 -20.15 -3.30 -7.20
C SER A 15 -19.96 -3.51 -8.71
N SER A 16 -19.22 -2.64 -9.39
CA SER A 16 -18.82 -2.84 -10.79
C SER A 16 -17.89 -4.03 -11.00
N GLY A 17 -17.21 -4.51 -9.94
CA GLY A 17 -16.18 -5.54 -10.03
C GLY A 17 -14.84 -5.07 -10.61
N ILE A 18 -14.72 -3.79 -11.01
CA ILE A 18 -13.50 -3.21 -11.58
C ILE A 18 -12.58 -2.66 -10.47
N PHE A 19 -13.17 -2.14 -9.38
CA PHE A 19 -12.44 -1.49 -8.30
C PHE A 19 -12.42 -2.35 -7.04
N SER A 20 -11.29 -2.35 -6.34
CA SER A 20 -11.20 -2.84 -4.97
C SER A 20 -10.73 -1.74 -4.03
N PHE A 21 -11.39 -1.61 -2.89
CA PHE A 21 -11.02 -0.70 -1.81
C PHE A 21 -10.40 -1.45 -0.65
N GLU A 22 -9.20 -1.05 -0.26
CA GLU A 22 -8.39 -1.71 0.76
C GLU A 22 -7.90 -0.67 1.78
N SER A 23 -7.27 -1.11 2.86
CA SER A 23 -6.89 -0.22 3.96
C SER A 23 -5.69 0.68 3.60
N HIS A 24 -5.79 1.95 3.97
CA HIS A 24 -4.70 2.93 3.94
C HIS A 24 -4.55 3.62 5.30
N SER A 25 -4.63 2.81 6.38
CA SER A 25 -4.77 3.23 7.79
C SER A 25 -6.13 3.89 8.10
N HIS A 26 -6.39 4.19 9.36
CA HIS A 26 -7.54 4.99 9.77
C HIS A 26 -7.18 6.48 9.87
N THR A 27 -6.03 6.80 10.46
CA THR A 27 -5.61 8.18 10.78
C THR A 27 -4.56 8.77 9.83
N HIS A 28 -4.05 7.99 8.88
CA HIS A 28 -2.98 8.37 7.95
C HIS A 28 -1.73 8.93 8.67
N PRO A 29 -1.17 8.19 9.65
CA PRO A 29 -0.04 8.67 10.44
C PRO A 29 1.23 8.75 9.60
N ARG A 30 2.08 9.73 9.88
CA ARG A 30 3.45 9.78 9.35
C ARG A 30 4.37 9.06 10.31
N HIS A 31 4.64 7.77 10.04
CA HIS A 31 5.32 6.83 10.92
C HIS A 31 6.65 7.36 11.47
N SER A 32 7.45 8.01 10.62
CA SER A 32 8.75 8.60 10.99
C SER A 32 8.65 9.69 12.07
N THR A 33 7.52 10.40 12.14
CA THR A 33 7.33 11.52 13.07
C THR A 33 6.49 11.16 14.28
N THR A 34 5.53 10.24 14.13
CA THR A 34 4.61 9.86 15.21
C THR A 34 5.18 8.77 16.11
N GLN A 35 6.09 7.94 15.59
CA GLN A 35 6.75 6.83 16.33
C GLN A 35 5.78 6.05 17.24
N PRO A 36 4.67 5.53 16.68
CA PRO A 36 3.62 4.90 17.48
C PRO A 36 4.12 3.58 18.08
N THR A 37 3.55 3.23 19.21
CA THR A 37 3.67 1.89 19.80
C THR A 37 3.01 0.86 18.89
N LYS A 38 3.35 -0.43 19.10
CA LYS A 38 2.72 -1.52 18.36
C LYS A 38 1.20 -1.55 18.58
N GLU A 39 0.76 -1.30 19.81
CA GLU A 39 -0.65 -1.33 20.18
C GLU A 39 -1.45 -0.22 19.46
N GLU A 40 -0.91 1.00 19.41
CA GLU A 40 -1.51 2.10 18.65
C GLU A 40 -1.63 1.76 17.16
N LEU A 41 -0.61 1.14 16.58
CA LEU A 41 -0.65 0.67 15.19
C LEU A 41 -1.72 -0.40 14.99
N VAL A 42 -1.78 -1.43 15.83
CA VAL A 42 -2.79 -2.50 15.74
C VAL A 42 -4.20 -1.92 15.88
N ASN A 43 -4.41 -0.99 16.80
CA ASN A 43 -5.71 -0.35 17.00
C ASN A 43 -6.14 0.46 15.75
N ASP A 44 -5.28 1.30 15.18
CA ASP A 44 -5.57 2.05 13.95
C ASP A 44 -5.93 1.10 12.78
N LEU A 45 -5.13 0.03 12.62
CA LEU A 45 -5.33 -0.99 11.60
C LEU A 45 -6.69 -1.69 11.77
N LEU A 46 -7.03 -2.13 12.98
CA LEU A 46 -8.29 -2.81 13.27
C LEU A 46 -9.51 -1.90 13.08
N VAL A 47 -9.40 -0.62 13.43
CA VAL A 47 -10.46 0.38 13.17
C VAL A 47 -10.69 0.52 11.66
N SER A 48 -9.63 0.63 10.86
CA SER A 48 -9.73 0.69 9.40
C SER A 48 -10.41 -0.57 8.83
N LYS A 49 -10.03 -1.76 9.31
CA LYS A 49 -10.67 -3.03 8.90
C LYS A 49 -12.16 -3.05 9.23
N LYS A 50 -12.52 -2.67 10.47
CA LYS A 50 -13.91 -2.64 10.94
C LYS A 50 -14.77 -1.73 10.06
N ILE A 51 -14.31 -0.50 9.81
CA ILE A 51 -15.03 0.48 9.01
C ILE A 51 -15.26 -0.03 7.59
N ILE A 52 -14.22 -0.60 6.94
CA ILE A 52 -14.34 -1.18 5.59
C ILE A 52 -15.33 -2.35 5.60
N LYS A 53 -15.23 -3.26 6.57
CA LYS A 53 -16.12 -4.42 6.70
C LYS A 53 -17.58 -4.02 6.87
N GLU A 54 -17.86 -3.04 7.72
CA GLU A 54 -19.21 -2.57 7.99
C GLU A 54 -19.86 -1.94 6.76
N ASN A 55 -19.08 -1.18 5.98
CA ASN A 55 -19.59 -0.46 4.80
C ASN A 55 -19.65 -1.33 3.55
N LEU A 56 -18.63 -2.16 3.30
CA LEU A 56 -18.46 -2.91 2.05
C LEU A 56 -18.80 -4.40 2.19
N LYS A 57 -19.11 -4.86 3.41
CA LYS A 57 -19.44 -6.26 3.72
C LYS A 57 -18.36 -7.25 3.26
N LYS A 58 -17.10 -6.81 3.29
CA LYS A 58 -15.92 -7.62 2.95
C LYS A 58 -14.79 -7.47 3.98
N GLU A 59 -13.92 -8.45 4.02
CA GLU A 59 -12.65 -8.35 4.75
C GLU A 59 -11.60 -7.66 3.88
N THR A 60 -10.98 -6.59 4.39
CA THR A 60 -9.80 -6.00 3.75
C THR A 60 -8.57 -6.88 4.04
N LYS A 61 -7.82 -7.18 2.99
CA LYS A 61 -6.68 -8.11 3.03
C LYS A 61 -5.37 -7.39 2.76
N HIS A 62 -5.43 -6.23 2.13
CA HIS A 62 -4.27 -5.50 1.65
C HIS A 62 -4.16 -4.16 2.37
N PHE A 63 -2.93 -3.75 2.66
CA PHE A 63 -2.64 -2.48 3.31
C PHE A 63 -1.72 -1.64 2.42
N CYS A 64 -1.94 -0.34 2.35
CA CYS A 64 -1.01 0.61 1.76
C CYS A 64 -0.41 1.47 2.88
N TYR A 65 0.93 1.53 2.99
CA TYR A 65 1.57 2.33 4.03
C TYR A 65 1.44 3.84 3.73
N PRO A 66 0.88 4.65 4.65
CA PRO A 66 0.93 6.10 4.57
C PRO A 66 2.37 6.58 4.33
N TYR A 67 2.55 7.47 3.35
CA TYR A 67 3.86 7.96 2.92
C TYR A 67 4.88 6.87 2.50
N GLY A 68 4.47 5.61 2.39
CA GLY A 68 5.38 4.48 2.16
C GLY A 68 6.32 4.18 3.34
N GLU A 69 6.07 4.78 4.51
CA GLU A 69 6.93 4.65 5.69
C GLU A 69 6.53 3.45 6.54
N TYR A 70 7.52 2.64 6.91
CA TYR A 70 7.32 1.44 7.71
C TYR A 70 8.63 1.02 8.38
N ASP A 71 8.52 0.16 9.39
CA ASP A 71 9.62 -0.57 9.99
C ASP A 71 9.17 -2.00 10.36
N ASN A 72 10.03 -2.73 11.08
CA ASN A 72 9.69 -4.08 11.54
C ASN A 72 8.55 -4.11 12.56
N LEU A 73 8.37 -3.04 13.34
CA LEU A 73 7.27 -2.91 14.31
C LEU A 73 5.94 -2.82 13.57
N TYR A 74 5.86 -1.98 12.53
CA TYR A 74 4.67 -1.79 11.72
C TYR A 74 4.33 -3.05 10.91
N VAL A 75 5.33 -3.73 10.34
CA VAL A 75 5.13 -5.04 9.69
C VAL A 75 4.58 -6.07 10.68
N SER A 76 5.07 -6.08 11.93
CA SER A 76 4.56 -6.96 12.99
C SER A 76 3.11 -6.64 13.36
N ALA A 77 2.76 -5.35 13.46
CA ALA A 77 1.39 -4.91 13.70
C ALA A 77 0.43 -5.29 12.55
N LEU A 78 0.85 -5.17 11.29
CA LEU A 78 0.06 -5.63 10.13
C LEU A 78 -0.27 -7.11 10.20
N LYS A 79 0.72 -7.94 10.53
CA LYS A 79 0.54 -9.40 10.69
C LYS A 79 -0.45 -9.71 11.80
N GLU A 80 -0.31 -9.05 12.95
CA GLU A 80 -1.19 -9.23 14.09
C GLU A 80 -2.64 -8.81 13.79
N ALA A 81 -2.82 -7.70 13.06
CA ALA A 81 -4.12 -7.26 12.57
C ALA A 81 -4.69 -8.17 11.45
N GLY A 82 -3.96 -9.19 11.01
CA GLY A 82 -4.41 -10.18 10.02
C GLY A 82 -4.45 -9.67 8.57
N PHE A 83 -3.61 -8.71 8.21
CA PHE A 83 -3.41 -8.37 6.78
C PHE A 83 -2.60 -9.45 6.08
N LEU A 84 -2.80 -9.61 4.77
CA LEU A 84 -2.05 -10.57 3.95
C LEU A 84 -0.88 -9.90 3.22
N THR A 85 -1.04 -8.64 2.84
CA THR A 85 0.01 -7.89 2.13
C THR A 85 0.10 -6.43 2.56
N GLY A 86 1.25 -5.81 2.31
CA GLY A 86 1.53 -4.40 2.53
C GLY A 86 2.21 -3.80 1.30
N LEU A 87 1.72 -2.65 0.81
CA LEU A 87 2.23 -1.95 -0.36
C LEU A 87 3.02 -0.71 0.08
N THR A 88 4.28 -0.65 -0.34
CA THR A 88 5.25 0.39 0.03
C THR A 88 5.42 1.42 -1.09
N LEU A 89 6.32 2.39 -0.94
CA LEU A 89 6.81 3.22 -2.04
C LEU A 89 8.17 2.73 -2.59
N ASN A 90 8.65 1.57 -2.14
CA ASN A 90 9.84 0.97 -2.70
C ASN A 90 9.61 0.65 -4.17
N ILE A 91 10.59 1.03 -4.99
CA ILE A 91 10.56 0.73 -6.41
C ILE A 91 11.03 -0.70 -6.68
N GLY A 92 10.57 -1.26 -7.80
CA GLY A 92 11.08 -2.54 -8.30
C GLY A 92 10.00 -3.59 -8.54
N LEU A 93 10.48 -4.79 -8.87
CA LEU A 93 9.63 -5.93 -9.18
C LEU A 93 9.32 -6.78 -7.96
N ASN A 94 8.06 -7.22 -7.91
CA ASN A 94 7.61 -8.24 -6.99
C ASN A 94 7.81 -9.63 -7.59
N SER A 95 8.45 -10.52 -6.85
CA SER A 95 8.70 -11.92 -7.25
C SER A 95 8.14 -12.88 -6.20
N VAL A 96 7.85 -14.12 -6.61
CA VAL A 96 7.46 -15.19 -5.69
C VAL A 96 8.53 -15.35 -4.60
N GLY A 97 8.11 -15.52 -3.35
CA GLY A 97 8.99 -15.69 -2.19
C GLY A 97 9.48 -14.38 -1.56
N GLN A 98 9.20 -13.22 -2.13
CA GLN A 98 9.45 -11.94 -1.47
C GLN A 98 8.45 -11.71 -0.31
N ASN A 99 8.84 -10.83 0.63
CA ASN A 99 8.01 -10.50 1.77
C ASN A 99 6.69 -9.83 1.30
N PRO A 100 5.52 -10.48 1.47
CA PRO A 100 4.25 -9.95 0.98
C PRO A 100 3.81 -8.69 1.72
N TYR A 101 4.41 -8.39 2.88
CA TYR A 101 4.14 -7.17 3.62
C TYR A 101 4.91 -5.96 3.06
N LEU A 102 5.85 -6.16 2.13
CA LEU A 102 6.72 -5.11 1.60
C LEU A 102 6.66 -5.04 0.07
N LEU A 103 5.47 -5.21 -0.51
CA LEU A 103 5.27 -5.17 -1.95
C LEU A 103 5.72 -3.81 -2.49
N LYS A 104 6.50 -3.88 -3.56
CA LYS A 104 7.03 -2.74 -4.32
C LYS A 104 5.96 -2.20 -5.26
N ARG A 105 6.09 -0.92 -5.64
CA ARG A 105 5.20 -0.26 -6.61
C ARG A 105 5.99 0.43 -7.70
N VAL A 106 5.38 0.49 -8.88
CA VAL A 106 5.82 1.38 -9.96
C VAL A 106 5.07 2.69 -9.76
N GLU A 107 5.81 3.74 -9.44
CA GLU A 107 5.26 5.11 -9.39
C GLU A 107 4.67 5.48 -10.77
N VAL A 108 3.75 6.44 -10.84
CA VAL A 108 3.25 6.96 -12.10
C VAL A 108 3.42 8.46 -12.07
N ARG A 109 4.06 9.03 -13.10
CA ARG A 109 4.27 10.47 -13.25
C ARG A 109 3.91 10.92 -14.65
N ASN A 110 3.51 12.18 -14.77
CA ASN A 110 3.48 12.88 -16.04
C ASN A 110 4.91 13.33 -16.40
N PRO A 111 5.28 13.34 -17.70
CA PRO A 111 4.47 12.95 -18.86
C PRO A 111 4.36 11.43 -19.04
N LYS A 112 3.44 10.96 -19.91
CA LYS A 112 3.23 9.54 -20.26
C LYS A 112 4.54 8.76 -20.50
N THR A 113 5.51 9.40 -21.13
CA THR A 113 6.82 8.82 -21.46
C THR A 113 7.61 8.40 -20.22
N TRP A 114 7.37 9.01 -19.05
CA TRP A 114 7.96 8.57 -17.79
C TRP A 114 7.51 7.14 -17.46
N LEU A 115 6.21 6.85 -17.56
CA LEU A 115 5.67 5.54 -17.23
C LEU A 115 6.11 4.50 -18.26
N GLU A 116 6.07 4.84 -19.55
CA GLU A 116 6.54 3.97 -20.63
C GLU A 116 8.00 3.52 -20.43
N ASN A 117 8.88 4.47 -20.07
CA ASN A 117 10.29 4.18 -19.79
C ASN A 117 10.47 3.26 -18.57
N ARG A 118 9.69 3.47 -17.51
CA ARG A 118 9.75 2.62 -16.31
C ARG A 118 9.20 1.23 -16.57
N LEU A 119 8.09 1.10 -17.30
CA LEU A 119 7.57 -0.20 -17.71
C LEU A 119 8.57 -0.98 -18.59
N ARG A 120 9.32 -0.29 -19.46
CA ARG A 120 10.39 -0.93 -20.26
C ARG A 120 11.56 -1.46 -19.41
N ILE A 121 11.87 -0.80 -18.29
CA ILE A 121 12.89 -1.27 -17.33
C ILE A 121 12.34 -2.46 -16.54
N TYR A 122 11.15 -2.31 -15.96
CA TYR A 122 10.54 -3.32 -15.09
C TYR A 122 10.05 -4.56 -15.87
N SER A 123 9.84 -4.49 -17.19
CA SER A 123 9.55 -5.69 -17.98
C SER A 123 10.75 -6.62 -18.19
N LYS A 124 11.95 -6.22 -17.76
CA LYS A 124 13.20 -6.97 -17.93
C LYS A 124 13.85 -7.26 -16.58
N PRO A 125 13.69 -8.48 -16.01
CA PRO A 125 14.14 -8.79 -14.65
C PRO A 125 15.61 -8.44 -14.35
N PHE A 126 16.52 -8.77 -15.28
CA PHE A 126 17.94 -8.43 -15.13
C PHE A 126 18.20 -6.92 -15.01
N ILE A 127 17.56 -6.13 -15.88
CA ILE A 127 17.71 -4.67 -15.88
C ILE A 127 17.05 -4.06 -14.64
N SER A 128 15.87 -4.55 -14.26
CA SER A 128 15.19 -4.13 -13.03
C SER A 128 16.06 -4.33 -11.80
N ASN A 129 16.67 -5.51 -11.66
CA ASN A 129 17.54 -5.83 -10.51
C ASN A 129 18.74 -4.89 -10.41
N ILE A 130 19.31 -4.46 -11.55
CA ILE A 130 20.37 -3.45 -11.57
C ILE A 130 19.81 -2.07 -11.19
N TYR A 131 18.69 -1.68 -11.81
CA TYR A 131 18.06 -0.39 -11.57
C TYR A 131 17.65 -0.19 -10.11
N GLU A 132 17.06 -1.21 -9.48
CA GLU A 132 16.67 -1.20 -8.07
C GLU A 132 17.84 -0.99 -7.11
N LYS A 133 19.02 -1.53 -7.43
CA LYS A 133 20.22 -1.38 -6.58
C LYS A 133 20.81 0.03 -6.66
N ILE A 134 20.75 0.65 -7.84
CA ILE A 134 21.35 1.96 -8.11
C ILE A 134 20.39 3.08 -7.73
N TYR A 135 19.11 2.93 -8.08
CA TYR A 135 18.08 3.92 -7.83
C TYR A 135 17.47 3.70 -6.44
N ARG A 136 18.09 4.30 -5.42
CA ARG A 136 17.43 4.47 -4.13
C ARG A 136 16.58 5.72 -4.18
N LYS A 137 15.28 5.57 -3.96
CA LYS A 137 14.41 6.71 -3.65
C LYS A 137 14.87 7.23 -2.28
N ILE A 138 15.33 8.48 -2.24
CA ILE A 138 15.62 9.22 -1.00
C ILE A 138 14.30 9.41 -0.25
#